data_AF-A0A4R6BAE6-F1
#
_entry.id   AF-A0A4R6BAE6-F1
#
_cell.length_a   1.000
_cell.length_b   1.000
_cell.length_c   1.000
_cell.angle_alpha   90.00
_cell.angle_beta   90.00
_cell.angle_gamma   90.00
#
_symmetry.space_group_name_H-M   'P 1'
#
loop_
_entity.id
_entity.type
_entity.pdbx_description
1 polymer ?
#
loop_
_entity_poly.entity_id
_entity_poly.type
_entity_poly.pdbx_seq_one_letter_code
_entity_poly.pdbx_strand_id
1 'polypeptide(L)' 'PVTLTKPDGTTVTTTTDANGNYEFTNLPNGEYTVEFGTPEGYAPTATNVGDDRLDSDGQKVTVVVNNGDDLTIDSGFYKP' A
#
# COMPACT_ATOMS: atom_id res chain seq x y z
N PRO A 1 4.76 3.89 -7.75
CA PRO A 1 3.30 3.85 -8.04
C PRO A 1 2.64 2.88 -7.06
N VAL A 2 1.36 3.07 -6.75
CA VAL A 2 0.59 2.17 -5.89
C VAL A 2 -0.60 1.64 -6.68
N THR A 3 -0.77 0.32 -6.70
CA THR A 3 -1.83 -0.35 -7.46
C THR A 3 -2.74 -1.11 -6.50
N LEU A 4 -4.04 -0.89 -6.59
CA LEU A 4 -5.06 -1.65 -5.89
C LEU A 4 -5.69 -2.67 -6.84
N THR A 5 -5.68 -3.94 -6.46
CA THR A 5 -6.48 -5.01 -7.08
C THR A 5 -7.77 -5.18 -6.30
N LYS A 6 -8.90 -5.07 -6.99
CA LYS A 6 -10.25 -5.22 -6.42
C LYS A 6 -10.65 -6.69 -6.28
N PRO A 7 -11.71 -7.00 -5.51
CA PRO A 7 -12.24 -8.37 -5.39
C PRO A 7 -12.58 -9.04 -6.74
N ASP A 8 -12.95 -8.25 -7.75
CA ASP A 8 -13.28 -8.74 -9.10
C ASP A 8 -12.06 -8.92 -10.01
N GLY A 9 -10.84 -8.68 -9.49
CA GLY A 9 -9.58 -8.77 -10.22
C GLY A 9 -9.24 -7.54 -11.07
N THR A 10 -10.10 -6.53 -11.14
CA THR A 10 -9.76 -5.27 -11.83
C THR A 10 -8.78 -4.44 -11.00
N THR A 11 -7.99 -3.59 -11.67
CA THR A 11 -6.96 -2.79 -11.01
C THR A 11 -7.19 -1.29 -11.17
N VAL A 12 -6.72 -0.53 -10.17
CA VAL A 12 -6.66 0.94 -10.19
C VAL A 12 -5.27 1.34 -9.69
N THR A 13 -4.66 2.35 -10.31
CA THR A 13 -3.33 2.83 -9.93
C THR A 13 -3.37 4.30 -9.57
N THR A 14 -2.57 4.67 -8.56
CA THR A 14 -2.29 6.05 -8.17
C THR A 14 -0.78 6.25 -7.94
N THR A 15 -0.38 7.47 -7.66
CA THR A 15 0.96 7.84 -7.22
C THR A 15 0.87 8.51 -5.86
N THR A 16 1.92 8.35 -5.05
CA THR A 16 2.01 9.08 -3.79
C THR A 16 2.13 10.59 -4.02
N ASP A 17 1.61 11.37 -3.09
CA ASP A 17 1.71 12.83 -3.09
C ASP A 17 3.11 13.32 -2.66
N ALA A 18 3.28 14.63 -2.53
CA ALA A 18 4.55 15.24 -2.12
C ALA A 18 4.99 14.88 -0.68
N ASN A 19 4.05 14.40 0.16
CA ASN A 19 4.32 13.94 1.52
C ASN A 19 4.52 12.41 1.59
N GLY A 20 4.36 11.70 0.47
CA GLY A 20 4.46 10.24 0.42
C GLY A 20 3.14 9.50 0.65
N ASN A 21 2.01 10.21 0.80
CA ASN A 21 0.71 9.59 1.05
C ASN A 21 0.03 9.16 -0.24
N TYR A 22 -0.80 8.11 -0.18
CA TYR A 22 -1.68 7.68 -1.27
C TYR A 22 -3.07 7.37 -0.71
N GLU A 23 -4.09 7.36 -1.57
CA GLU A 23 -5.46 7.03 -1.15
C GLU A 23 -6.24 6.36 -2.29
N PHE A 24 -7.08 5.40 -1.93
CA PHE A 24 -8.15 4.86 -2.78
C PHE A 24 -9.49 5.06 -2.07
N THR A 25 -10.36 5.91 -2.63
CA THR A 25 -11.65 6.25 -2.01
C THR A 25 -12.82 5.51 -2.66
N ASN A 26 -13.98 5.55 -1.99
CA ASN A 26 -15.24 4.96 -2.48
C ASN A 26 -15.14 3.46 -2.77
N LEU A 27 -14.40 2.73 -1.94
CA LEU A 27 -14.27 1.29 -2.02
C LEU A 27 -15.45 0.61 -1.31
N PRO A 28 -16.22 -0.25 -2.01
CA PRO A 28 -17.15 -1.15 -1.34
C PRO A 28 -16.43 -2.10 -0.37
N ASN A 29 -17.17 -2.67 0.58
CA ASN A 29 -16.61 -3.71 1.43
C ASN A 29 -16.11 -4.89 0.60
N GLY A 30 -14.94 -5.41 0.95
CA GLY A 30 -14.30 -6.49 0.20
C GLY A 30 -12.85 -6.67 0.58
N GLU A 31 -12.26 -7.73 0.04
CA GLU A 31 -10.83 -8.01 0.12
C GLU A 31 -10.12 -7.42 -1.09
N TYR A 32 -9.08 -6.64 -0.83
CA TYR A 32 -8.28 -5.98 -1.86
C TYR A 32 -6.80 -6.34 -1.67
N THR A 33 -6.02 -6.17 -2.73
CA THR A 33 -4.56 -6.26 -2.65
C THR A 33 -3.94 -4.95 -3.08
N VAL A 34 -3.11 -4.36 -2.21
CA VAL A 34 -2.29 -3.18 -2.51
C VAL A 34 -0.90 -3.64 -2.92
N GLU A 35 -0.39 -3.13 -4.04
CA GLU A 35 0.96 -3.38 -4.53
C GLU A 35 1.74 -2.08 -4.73
N PHE A 36 2.93 -2.01 -4.13
CA PHE A 36 3.84 -0.87 -4.19
C PHE A 36 4.99 -1.12 -5.17
N GLY A 37 5.04 -0.33 -6.23
CA GLY A 37 6.16 -0.34 -7.16
C GLY A 37 7.40 0.35 -6.57
N THR A 38 8.55 -0.33 -6.61
CA THR A 38 9.85 0.21 -6.18
C THR A 38 10.26 1.41 -7.05
N PRO A 39 10.55 2.58 -6.45
CA PRO A 39 11.10 3.72 -7.19
C PRO A 39 12.46 3.40 -7.83
N GLU A 40 12.77 4.03 -8.95
CA GLU A 40 14.06 3.84 -9.62
C GLU A 40 15.22 4.25 -8.72
N GLY A 41 16.22 3.37 -8.58
CA GLY A 41 17.41 3.61 -7.73
C GLY A 41 17.18 3.38 -6.23
N TYR A 42 16.06 2.79 -5.84
CA TYR A 42 15.76 2.40 -4.45
C TYR A 42 15.66 0.88 -4.30
N ALA A 43 15.75 0.42 -3.06
CA ALA A 43 15.45 -0.94 -2.64
C ALA A 43 14.36 -0.93 -1.54
N PRO A 44 13.48 -1.95 -1.48
CA PRO A 44 12.52 -2.08 -0.38
C PRO A 44 13.25 -2.33 0.94
N THR A 45 12.71 -1.78 2.03
CA THR A 45 13.19 -2.06 3.38
C THR A 45 12.73 -3.43 3.87
N ALA A 46 13.21 -3.84 5.04
CA ALA A 46 12.73 -5.04 5.72
C ALA A 46 11.27 -4.83 6.21
N THR A 47 10.42 -5.83 6.01
CA THR A 47 9.01 -5.77 6.37
C THR A 47 8.76 -6.15 7.82
N ASN A 48 7.72 -5.57 8.44
CA ASN A 48 7.23 -5.94 9.77
C ASN A 48 8.30 -5.87 10.88
N VAL A 49 9.11 -4.81 10.86
CA VAL A 49 10.21 -4.59 11.82
C VAL A 49 9.86 -3.49 12.80
N GLY A 50 9.52 -3.86 14.04
CA GLY A 50 9.30 -2.91 15.12
C GLY A 50 7.82 -2.72 15.44
N ASP A 51 7.39 -1.46 15.54
CA ASP A 51 6.00 -1.09 15.81
C ASP A 51 5.21 -1.08 14.50
N ASP A 52 4.09 -1.78 14.46
CA ASP A 52 3.19 -1.95 13.31
C ASP A 52 2.73 -0.61 12.69
N ARG A 53 2.67 0.47 13.48
CA ARG A 53 2.28 1.80 12.96
C ARG A 53 3.43 2.52 12.26
N LEU A 54 4.64 2.01 12.37
CA LEU A 54 5.89 2.64 11.95
C LEU A 54 6.76 1.73 11.08
N ASP A 55 6.33 0.50 10.83
CA ASP A 55 7.12 -0.47 10.10
C ASP A 55 6.87 -0.36 8.59
N SER A 56 6.79 -1.49 7.90
CA SER A 56 6.57 -1.53 6.47
C SER A 56 5.82 -2.83 6.23
N ASP A 57 4.58 -2.73 5.80
CA ASP A 57 3.77 -3.93 5.46
C ASP A 57 4.33 -4.68 4.25
N GLY A 58 5.17 -4.00 3.48
CA GLY A 58 5.91 -4.55 2.36
C GLY A 58 5.29 -4.18 1.03
N GLN A 59 5.72 -4.85 -0.03
CA GLN A 59 5.34 -4.44 -1.38
C GLN A 59 3.98 -4.97 -1.82
N LYS A 60 3.43 -5.97 -1.15
CA LYS A 60 2.15 -6.59 -1.53
C LYS A 60 1.38 -6.98 -0.28
N VAL A 61 0.25 -6.33 -0.06
CA VAL A 61 -0.51 -6.41 1.19
C VAL A 61 -1.98 -6.68 0.87
N THR A 62 -2.59 -7.61 1.60
CA THR A 62 -4.04 -7.86 1.54
C THR A 62 -4.73 -7.04 2.60
N VAL A 63 -5.77 -6.29 2.21
CA VAL A 63 -6.55 -5.43 3.10
C VAL A 63 -8.04 -5.78 2.98
N VAL A 64 -8.76 -5.75 4.10
CA VAL A 64 -10.21 -5.98 4.13
C VAL A 64 -10.91 -4.68 4.49
N VAL A 65 -11.63 -4.11 3.53
CA VAL A 65 -12.51 -2.97 3.76
C VAL A 65 -13.84 -3.50 4.31
N ASN A 66 -14.24 -3.05 5.49
CA ASN A 66 -15.51 -3.44 6.11
C ASN A 66 -16.13 -2.29 6.92
N ASN A 67 -16.87 -1.42 6.24
CA ASN A 67 -17.51 -0.23 6.81
C ASN A 67 -16.54 0.66 7.62
N GLY A 68 -15.32 0.82 7.13
CA GLY A 68 -14.28 1.63 7.75
C GLY A 68 -13.08 1.79 6.83
N ASP A 69 -12.30 2.83 7.11
CA ASP A 69 -11.07 3.12 6.41
C ASP A 69 -9.90 2.36 7.05
N ASP A 70 -8.99 1.87 6.22
CA ASP A 70 -7.70 1.35 6.64
C ASP A 70 -6.60 2.24 6.05
N LEU A 71 -5.92 2.97 6.93
CA LEU A 71 -4.87 3.93 6.59
C LEU A 71 -3.51 3.51 7.16
N THR A 72 -3.35 2.26 7.59
CA THR A 72 -2.07 1.77 8.14
C THR A 72 -1.15 1.22 7.06
N ILE A 73 -1.67 0.96 5.86
CA ILE A 73 -0.94 0.22 4.81
C ILE A 73 0.18 1.06 4.20
N ASP A 74 1.44 0.65 4.38
CA ASP A 74 2.61 1.37 3.89
C ASP A 74 3.74 0.48 3.34
N SER A 75 4.76 1.13 2.77
CA SER A 75 5.90 0.45 2.17
C SER A 75 7.14 1.34 2.15
N GLY A 76 8.17 0.92 2.89
CA GLY A 76 9.42 1.68 3.03
C GLY A 76 10.44 1.35 1.95
N PHE A 77 11.15 2.37 1.46
CA PHE A 77 12.23 2.23 0.48
C PHE A 77 13.45 3.07 0.88
N TYR A 78 14.66 2.57 0.61
CA TYR A 78 15.92 3.28 0.85
C TYR A 78 16.80 3.28 -0.41
N LYS A 79 17.72 4.25 -0.50
CA LYS A 79 18.77 4.23 -1.51
C LYS A 79 19.95 3.39 -0.99
N PRO A 80 20.37 2.34 -1.72
CA PRO A 80 21.53 1.54 -1.37
C PRO A 80 22.83 2.35 -1.32
#